data_AF-A0A9X3F0G7-F1
#
_entry.id   AF-A0A9X3F0G7-F1
#
_cell.length_a   1.000
_cell.length_b   1.000
_cell.length_c   1.000
_cell.angle_alpha   90.00
_cell.angle_beta   90.00
_cell.angle_gamma   90.00
#
_symmetry.space_group_name_H-M   'P 1'
#
loop_
_entity.id
_entity.type
_entity.pdbx_description
1 polymer ?
#
loop_
_entity_poly.entity_id
_entity_poly.type
_entity_poly.pdbx_seq_one_letter_code
_entity_poly.pdbx_strand_id
1 'polypeptide(L)'
;MRRDLEARAAQQAEVDYRASLIDLMQQWVLAATDNKPTHTTYLDDASTYEIRVAWQYQGFRPSSPGQEPSPTSTGTWLDPPGMPERFRFHTAAFGLAAAPPPVENSSLEDPAQGGPGFDERTFDPRGVARYLTRAAPSHEDPPHFLDDHAGFWFMVDHLESLVDKYDRTLQVKVLHTRPAAGSIEPDAVHHAGGLHVLDVTTSVAWKVDTSAWFLADQQLMEAVAAAPCIGGTPAVGSSAVSVTADLEPRTEYDLLLNAAPKIVDAFPEVPIARSHFRTSRYRNPTEMLRALGFATPVGLSPPTDALVIASLAAGPLAIGDTELDAALTTLGLDPWPLPPAPRTTVLWQEPTAPGQPWRVVGVLVEADEPVWRAGLRTGALNEPLPPPRLEVMSLQLYRSFDSMVPFPTPHLVTLRAPLAPLSERVRNAAGTRSIFVPSAPILMQGGRIYDLEVKFRENGSPGATGSAPLCDRPLFVLEEGE
;
A
#
# COMPACT_ATOMS: atom_id res chain seq x y z
N MET A 1 -56.72 -16.76 29.11
CA MET A 1 -56.74 -15.35 28.67
C MET A 1 -55.44 -14.60 28.93
N ARG A 2 -55.00 -14.34 30.18
CA ARG A 2 -53.72 -13.63 30.44
C ARG A 2 -52.48 -14.42 29.99
N ARG A 3 -52.45 -15.73 30.27
CA ARG A 3 -51.38 -16.64 29.81
C ARG A 3 -51.33 -16.81 28.28
N ASP A 4 -52.47 -16.75 27.60
CA ASP A 4 -52.52 -16.85 26.13
C ASP A 4 -52.02 -15.59 25.43
N LEU A 5 -52.18 -14.42 26.06
CA LEU A 5 -51.62 -13.16 25.60
C LEU A 5 -50.09 -13.11 25.77
N GLU A 6 -49.58 -13.59 26.91
CA GLU A 6 -48.14 -13.69 27.17
C GLU A 6 -47.46 -14.69 26.20
N ALA A 7 -48.08 -15.83 25.93
CA ALA A 7 -47.58 -16.81 24.97
C ALA A 7 -47.54 -16.28 23.53
N ARG A 8 -48.56 -15.52 23.10
CA ARG A 8 -48.58 -14.89 21.78
C ARG A 8 -47.55 -13.77 21.65
N ALA A 9 -47.33 -12.98 22.71
CA ALA A 9 -46.30 -11.96 22.73
C ALA A 9 -44.88 -12.56 22.64
N ALA A 10 -44.63 -13.66 23.36
CA ALA A 10 -43.35 -14.38 23.28
C ALA A 10 -43.12 -15.00 21.90
N GLN A 11 -44.16 -15.60 21.30
CA GLN A 11 -44.07 -16.16 19.95
C GLN A 11 -43.83 -15.07 18.89
N GLN A 12 -44.49 -13.91 19.00
CA GLN A 12 -44.24 -12.79 18.10
C GLN A 12 -42.82 -12.25 18.26
N ALA A 13 -42.33 -12.09 19.49
CA ALA A 13 -40.95 -11.65 19.75
C ALA A 13 -39.91 -12.65 19.18
N GLU A 14 -40.18 -13.95 19.23
CA GLU A 14 -39.32 -14.97 18.62
C GLU A 14 -39.34 -14.91 17.08
N VAL A 15 -40.51 -14.67 16.48
CA VAL A 15 -40.64 -14.47 15.03
C VAL A 15 -39.90 -13.21 14.59
N ASP A 16 -40.06 -12.11 15.31
CA ASP A 16 -39.39 -10.83 15.03
C ASP A 16 -37.87 -10.96 15.21
N TYR A 17 -37.43 -11.68 16.24
CA TYR A 17 -36.01 -11.99 16.46
C TYR A 17 -35.45 -12.83 15.30
N ARG A 18 -36.12 -13.90 14.87
CA ARG A 18 -35.69 -14.71 13.72
C ARG A 18 -35.66 -13.90 12.42
N ALA A 19 -36.63 -13.02 12.19
CA ALA A 19 -36.65 -12.15 11.03
C ALA A 19 -35.47 -11.16 11.05
N SER A 20 -35.16 -10.56 12.20
CA SER A 20 -34.00 -9.69 12.36
C SER A 20 -32.67 -10.42 12.14
N LEU A 21 -32.55 -11.69 12.56
CA LEU A 21 -31.36 -12.51 12.29
C LEU A 21 -31.21 -12.82 10.79
N ILE A 22 -32.31 -13.12 10.09
CA ILE A 22 -32.28 -13.36 8.64
C ILE A 22 -31.88 -12.09 7.89
N ASP A 23 -32.45 -10.94 8.25
CA ASP A 23 -32.11 -9.65 7.64
C ASP A 23 -30.63 -9.29 7.88
N LEU A 24 -30.15 -9.47 9.11
CA LEU A 24 -28.74 -9.29 9.48
C LEU A 24 -27.81 -10.23 8.68
N MET A 25 -28.17 -11.51 8.53
CA MET A 25 -27.41 -12.45 7.70
C MET A 25 -27.40 -12.04 6.22
N GLN A 26 -28.52 -11.56 5.68
CA GLN A 26 -28.59 -11.07 4.30
C GLN A 26 -27.75 -9.82 4.10
N GLN A 27 -27.76 -8.88 5.05
CA GLN A 27 -26.90 -7.72 5.05
C GLN A 27 -25.41 -8.11 5.09
N TRP A 28 -25.03 -9.13 5.87
CA TRP A 28 -23.65 -9.64 5.88
C TRP A 28 -23.26 -10.29 4.57
N VAL A 29 -24.15 -11.07 3.95
CA VAL A 29 -23.90 -11.68 2.64
C VAL A 29 -23.70 -10.60 1.56
N LEU A 30 -24.50 -9.53 1.59
CA LEU A 30 -24.38 -8.38 0.69
C LEU A 30 -23.09 -7.57 0.96
N ALA A 31 -22.78 -7.29 2.23
CA ALA A 31 -21.57 -6.58 2.60
C ALA A 31 -20.29 -7.39 2.29
N ALA A 32 -20.34 -8.72 2.43
CA ALA A 32 -19.28 -9.62 2.02
C ALA A 32 -19.11 -9.70 0.50
N THR A 33 -20.18 -9.49 -0.28
CA THR A 33 -20.08 -9.39 -1.75
C THR A 33 -19.50 -8.04 -2.21
N ASP A 34 -19.67 -6.98 -1.41
CA ASP A 34 -19.12 -5.65 -1.65
C ASP A 34 -17.78 -5.38 -0.94
N ASN A 35 -17.17 -6.39 -0.28
CA ASN A 35 -15.95 -6.26 0.54
C ASN A 35 -16.00 -5.14 1.60
N LYS A 36 -17.17 -4.85 2.17
CA LYS A 36 -17.30 -3.85 3.25
C LYS A 36 -17.05 -4.48 4.62
N PRO A 37 -16.55 -3.71 5.61
CA PRO A 37 -16.46 -4.17 6.99
C PRO A 37 -17.82 -4.69 7.48
N THR A 38 -17.86 -5.93 7.97
CA THR A 38 -19.12 -6.61 8.32
C THR A 38 -19.35 -6.72 9.82
N HIS A 39 -18.31 -6.55 10.63
CA HIS A 39 -18.44 -6.71 12.07
C HIS A 39 -19.18 -5.56 12.74
N THR A 40 -20.30 -5.92 13.37
CA THR A 40 -21.08 -5.03 14.23
C THR A 40 -20.71 -5.26 15.70
N THR A 41 -20.62 -4.18 16.47
CA THR A 41 -20.46 -4.24 17.92
C THR A 41 -21.82 -4.50 18.55
N TYR A 42 -22.04 -5.66 19.16
CA TYR A 42 -23.34 -6.00 19.78
C TYR A 42 -23.48 -5.53 21.22
N LEU A 43 -22.37 -5.39 21.94
CA LEU A 43 -22.37 -5.11 23.36
C LEU A 43 -22.64 -3.62 23.61
N ASP A 44 -23.71 -3.30 24.31
CA ASP A 44 -24.10 -1.95 24.73
C ASP A 44 -22.99 -1.31 25.57
N ASP A 45 -22.94 0.02 25.57
CA ASP A 45 -21.99 0.77 26.40
C ASP A 45 -22.38 0.69 27.89
N ALA A 46 -21.39 0.92 28.76
CA ALA A 46 -21.58 0.94 30.22
C ALA A 46 -22.40 -0.24 30.80
N SER A 47 -22.25 -1.43 30.23
CA SER A 47 -23.12 -2.59 30.47
C SER A 47 -22.32 -3.81 30.92
N THR A 48 -22.92 -4.61 31.81
CA THR A 48 -22.27 -5.80 32.37
C THR A 48 -22.74 -7.05 31.65
N TYR A 49 -21.78 -7.85 31.19
CA TYR A 49 -22.02 -9.09 30.47
C TYR A 49 -21.40 -10.29 31.18
N GLU A 50 -21.91 -11.49 30.88
CA GLU A 50 -21.39 -12.77 31.35
C GLU A 50 -21.22 -13.72 30.16
N ILE A 51 -19.98 -14.13 29.89
CA ILE A 51 -19.66 -15.21 28.95
C ILE A 51 -19.70 -16.52 29.72
N ARG A 52 -20.43 -17.49 29.17
CA ARG A 52 -20.49 -18.86 29.67
C ARG A 52 -19.81 -19.77 28.66
N VAL A 53 -18.68 -20.34 29.05
CA VAL A 53 -17.95 -21.26 28.18
C VAL A 53 -18.18 -22.69 28.67
N ALA A 54 -18.70 -23.52 27.78
CA ALA A 54 -18.70 -24.96 27.94
C ALA A 54 -17.70 -25.53 26.92
N TRP A 55 -16.64 -26.18 27.41
CA TRP A 55 -15.67 -26.86 26.57
C TRP A 55 -15.37 -28.23 27.14
N GLN A 56 -14.92 -29.13 26.27
CA GLN A 56 -14.43 -30.45 26.66
C GLN A 56 -13.02 -30.62 26.12
N TYR A 57 -12.23 -31.49 26.71
CA TYR A 57 -10.88 -31.79 26.22
C TYR A 57 -10.52 -33.26 26.26
N GLN A 58 -9.54 -33.63 25.44
CA GLN A 58 -8.85 -34.90 25.52
C GLN A 58 -7.41 -34.59 25.88
N GLY A 59 -7.06 -34.84 27.13
CA GLY A 59 -5.74 -34.50 27.64
C GLY A 59 -5.37 -35.37 28.82
N PHE A 60 -4.09 -35.69 28.92
CA PHE A 60 -3.54 -36.43 30.04
C PHE A 60 -3.07 -35.45 31.10
N ARG A 61 -3.65 -35.54 32.31
CA ARG A 61 -3.12 -34.85 33.49
C ARG A 61 -2.44 -35.90 34.38
N PRO A 62 -1.11 -35.86 34.55
CA PRO A 62 -0.43 -36.82 35.41
C PRO A 62 -0.92 -36.66 36.85
N SER A 63 -1.28 -37.76 37.50
CA SER A 63 -1.63 -37.76 38.92
C SER A 63 -0.39 -37.67 39.82
N SER A 64 0.80 -37.93 39.25
CA SER A 64 2.10 -37.90 39.94
C SER A 64 3.21 -37.44 39.00
N PRO A 65 4.27 -36.75 39.49
CA PRO A 65 5.43 -36.39 38.68
C PRO A 65 6.07 -37.63 38.02
N GLY A 66 6.37 -37.55 36.72
CA GLY A 66 7.02 -38.62 35.95
C GLY A 66 6.08 -39.65 35.32
N GLN A 67 4.76 -39.47 35.43
CA GLN A 67 3.80 -40.32 34.75
C GLN A 67 3.72 -39.94 33.25
N GLU A 68 3.92 -40.91 32.36
CA GLU A 68 3.83 -40.70 30.92
C GLU A 68 2.38 -40.73 30.43
N PRO A 69 2.03 -39.91 29.42
CA PRO A 69 0.70 -39.90 28.84
C PRO A 69 0.38 -41.24 28.19
N SER A 70 -0.76 -41.84 28.56
CA SER A 70 -1.32 -42.96 27.78
C SER A 70 -1.73 -42.48 26.39
N PRO A 71 -1.63 -43.30 25.32
CA PRO A 71 -2.10 -42.92 24.00
C PRO A 71 -3.57 -42.48 24.09
N THR A 72 -3.88 -41.30 23.55
CA THR A 72 -5.23 -40.71 23.56
C THR A 72 -6.21 -41.71 22.98
N SER A 73 -7.05 -42.31 23.83
CA SER A 73 -8.12 -43.18 23.36
C SER A 73 -9.11 -42.32 22.58
N THR A 74 -9.31 -42.67 21.31
CA THR A 74 -10.31 -42.03 20.46
C THR A 74 -11.70 -42.22 21.08
N GLY A 75 -12.28 -41.16 21.67
CA GLY A 75 -13.73 -41.10 21.90
C GLY A 75 -14.22 -40.48 23.21
N THR A 76 -13.41 -40.33 24.26
CA THR A 76 -13.91 -39.82 25.56
C THR A 76 -13.40 -38.39 25.82
N TRP A 77 -14.22 -37.41 25.47
CA TRP A 77 -14.01 -36.01 25.86
C TRP A 77 -14.36 -35.83 27.34
N LEU A 78 -13.51 -35.11 28.08
CA LEU A 78 -13.69 -34.82 29.49
C LEU A 78 -14.17 -33.38 29.67
N ASP A 79 -15.17 -33.19 30.54
CA ASP A 79 -15.52 -31.86 31.03
C ASP A 79 -14.50 -31.41 32.09
N PRO A 80 -13.95 -30.19 32.00
CA PRO A 80 -13.10 -29.66 33.04
C PRO A 80 -13.91 -29.35 34.32
N PRO A 81 -13.26 -29.40 35.50
CA PRO A 81 -13.94 -29.15 36.77
C PRO A 81 -14.42 -27.69 36.88
N GLY A 82 -15.66 -27.48 37.34
CA GLY A 82 -16.23 -26.13 37.54
C GLY A 82 -17.06 -25.60 36.37
N MET A 83 -17.44 -26.46 35.41
CA MET A 83 -18.25 -26.11 34.24
C MET A 83 -19.72 -25.73 34.55
N PRO A 84 -20.32 -24.81 33.77
CA PRO A 84 -19.69 -23.94 32.78
C PRO A 84 -18.83 -22.85 33.44
N GLU A 85 -17.67 -22.55 32.83
CA GLU A 85 -16.86 -21.42 33.27
C GLU A 85 -17.59 -20.11 32.97
N ARG A 86 -17.57 -19.18 33.94
CA ARG A 86 -18.26 -17.90 33.84
C ARG A 86 -17.28 -16.75 33.94
N PHE A 87 -17.24 -15.93 32.90
CA PHE A 87 -16.43 -14.73 32.84
C PHE A 87 -17.34 -13.51 32.80
N ARG A 88 -17.17 -12.58 33.74
CA ARG A 88 -17.93 -11.34 33.77
C ARG A 88 -17.04 -10.18 33.39
N PHE A 89 -17.58 -9.30 32.55
CA PHE A 89 -16.88 -8.09 32.14
C PHE A 89 -17.88 -6.94 32.02
N HIS A 90 -17.35 -5.72 32.05
CA HIS A 90 -18.13 -4.50 31.91
C HIS A 90 -17.62 -3.75 30.68
N THR A 91 -18.52 -3.31 29.80
CA THR A 91 -18.16 -2.42 28.69
C THR A 91 -17.95 -1.01 29.20
N ALA A 92 -17.03 -0.28 28.58
CA ALA A 92 -16.69 1.06 28.99
C ALA A 92 -17.84 2.06 28.74
N ALA A 93 -17.94 3.10 29.57
CA ALA A 93 -18.71 4.29 29.24
C ALA A 93 -17.86 5.26 28.40
N PHE A 94 -18.47 6.14 27.61
CA PHE A 94 -17.72 7.19 26.92
C PHE A 94 -16.94 8.07 27.91
N GLY A 95 -15.67 8.32 27.63
CA GLY A 95 -14.86 9.24 28.42
C GLY A 95 -13.53 9.55 27.75
N LEU A 96 -13.17 10.83 27.70
CA LEU A 96 -11.82 11.23 27.30
C LEU A 96 -10.89 11.04 28.49
N ALA A 97 -9.93 10.12 28.37
CA ALA A 97 -8.89 9.97 29.37
C ALA A 97 -8.10 11.28 29.51
N ALA A 98 -7.58 11.57 30.69
CA ALA A 98 -6.61 12.65 30.84
C ALA A 98 -5.47 12.40 29.84
N ALA A 99 -5.11 13.42 29.05
CA ALA A 99 -4.00 13.27 28.11
C ALA A 99 -2.75 12.84 28.90
N PRO A 100 -2.07 11.75 28.51
CA PRO A 100 -0.83 11.37 29.17
C PRO A 100 0.15 12.56 29.06
N PRO A 101 0.96 12.82 30.11
CA PRO A 101 1.99 13.85 30.02
C PRO A 101 2.89 13.53 28.81
N PRO A 102 3.36 14.56 28.08
CA PRO A 102 4.20 14.35 26.90
C PRO A 102 5.43 13.52 27.30
N VAL A 103 5.52 12.31 26.76
CA VAL A 103 6.64 11.41 27.02
C VAL A 103 7.77 11.83 26.09
N GLU A 104 8.81 12.45 26.65
CA GLU A 104 10.09 12.62 25.96
C GLU A 104 10.70 11.21 25.77
N ASN A 105 10.73 10.71 24.54
CA ASN A 105 11.57 9.60 24.09
C ASN A 105 11.33 8.21 24.72
N SER A 106 10.16 7.62 24.53
CA SER A 106 10.07 6.14 24.53
C SER A 106 9.54 5.66 23.18
N SER A 107 10.38 4.92 22.46
CA SER A 107 10.05 4.18 21.25
C SER A 107 8.77 3.36 21.45
N LEU A 108 7.97 3.26 20.38
CA LEU A 108 6.86 2.32 20.19
C LEU A 108 7.41 0.87 20.15
N GLU A 109 7.97 0.38 21.25
CA GLU A 109 8.66 -0.93 21.26
C GLU A 109 7.76 -2.12 21.60
N ASP A 110 6.50 -1.92 22.01
CA ASP A 110 5.57 -3.04 22.17
C ASP A 110 4.10 -2.68 21.84
N PRO A 111 3.62 -3.04 20.63
CA PRO A 111 2.21 -2.90 20.25
C PRO A 111 1.25 -3.73 21.13
N ALA A 112 1.72 -4.79 21.78
CA ALA A 112 0.89 -5.66 22.63
C ALA A 112 0.53 -5.02 23.98
N GLN A 113 1.13 -3.89 24.34
CA GLN A 113 0.78 -3.12 25.54
C GLN A 113 -0.22 -1.99 25.30
N GLY A 114 -0.78 -1.86 24.08
CA GLY A 114 -1.88 -0.91 23.82
C GLY A 114 -1.47 0.56 23.80
N GLY A 115 -0.18 0.88 23.61
CA GLY A 115 0.32 2.25 23.67
C GLY A 115 0.16 2.87 25.08
N PRO A 116 0.43 4.16 25.26
CA PRO A 116 0.47 4.76 26.59
C PRO A 116 -0.94 4.77 27.24
N GLY A 117 -1.15 3.92 28.23
CA GLY A 117 -1.95 4.23 29.42
C GLY A 117 -3.43 4.56 29.22
N PHE A 118 -4.10 4.03 28.21
CA PHE A 118 -5.56 4.18 28.10
C PHE A 118 -6.28 3.31 29.13
N ASP A 119 -7.08 3.97 29.97
CA ASP A 119 -7.91 3.29 30.96
C ASP A 119 -9.08 2.57 30.26
N GLU A 120 -9.04 1.24 30.19
CA GLU A 120 -10.09 0.43 29.54
C GLU A 120 -11.46 0.51 30.22
N ARG A 121 -11.56 1.16 31.40
CA ARG A 121 -12.85 1.47 32.04
C ARG A 121 -13.61 2.59 31.34
N THR A 122 -12.94 3.39 30.50
CA THR A 122 -13.51 4.49 29.74
C THR A 122 -13.18 4.36 28.26
N PHE A 123 -14.16 4.58 27.40
CA PHE A 123 -13.96 4.59 25.96
C PHE A 123 -13.46 5.96 25.51
N ASP A 124 -12.15 6.02 25.26
CA ASP A 124 -11.47 7.12 24.59
C ASP A 124 -11.25 6.76 23.11
N PRO A 125 -11.79 7.54 22.15
CA PRO A 125 -11.59 7.25 20.72
C PRO A 125 -10.13 7.19 20.29
N ARG A 126 -9.21 7.89 21.00
CA ARG A 126 -7.76 7.81 20.73
C ARG A 126 -7.22 6.41 20.94
N GLY A 127 -7.83 5.62 21.81
CA GLY A 127 -7.49 4.22 22.04
C GLY A 127 -7.75 3.32 20.82
N VAL A 128 -8.47 3.79 19.80
CA VAL A 128 -8.62 3.08 18.51
C VAL A 128 -7.30 3.07 17.72
N ALA A 129 -6.38 4.01 17.98
CA ALA A 129 -5.06 4.03 17.34
C ALA A 129 -4.27 2.73 17.58
N ARG A 130 -4.57 1.97 18.65
CA ARG A 130 -3.96 0.66 18.89
C ARG A 130 -4.26 -0.36 17.79
N TYR A 131 -5.36 -0.17 17.05
CA TYR A 131 -5.75 -1.01 15.94
C TYR A 131 -5.17 -0.56 14.61
N LEU A 132 -4.56 0.63 14.54
CA LEU A 132 -3.96 1.18 13.33
C LEU A 132 -2.64 0.46 13.05
N THR A 133 -2.57 -0.22 11.91
CA THR A 133 -1.33 -0.87 11.45
C THR A 133 -0.48 0.07 10.60
N ARG A 134 -1.11 0.91 9.77
CA ARG A 134 -0.38 1.84 8.90
C ARG A 134 -1.22 3.04 8.50
N ALA A 135 -0.53 4.14 8.23
CA ALA A 135 -1.04 5.27 7.47
C ALA A 135 -0.14 5.45 6.25
N ALA A 136 -0.73 5.63 5.07
CA ALA A 136 0.02 5.88 3.84
C ALA A 136 -0.70 6.95 3.03
N PRO A 137 0.02 7.94 2.48
CA PRO A 137 1.47 8.16 2.60
C PRO A 137 1.91 8.63 3.99
N SER A 138 3.22 8.52 4.27
CA SER A 138 3.92 9.02 5.46
C SER A 138 4.96 10.09 5.12
N HIS A 139 5.52 10.76 6.14
CA HIS A 139 6.51 11.83 5.93
C HIS A 139 7.83 11.28 5.38
N GLU A 140 8.15 10.03 5.68
CA GLU A 140 9.38 9.37 5.23
C GLU A 140 9.24 8.78 3.81
N ASP A 141 8.02 8.73 3.28
CA ASP A 141 7.77 8.23 1.93
C ASP A 141 8.26 9.21 0.85
N PRO A 142 8.65 8.69 -0.32
CA PRO A 142 8.76 9.49 -1.53
C PRO A 142 7.46 10.29 -1.80
N PRO A 143 7.54 11.43 -2.52
CA PRO A 143 6.37 12.24 -2.86
C PRO A 143 5.22 11.40 -3.45
N HIS A 144 4.05 11.47 -2.82
CA HIS A 144 2.84 10.71 -3.17
C HIS A 144 2.29 11.12 -4.52
N PHE A 145 2.02 10.17 -5.44
CA PHE A 145 1.40 10.55 -6.71
C PHE A 145 0.00 11.12 -6.49
N LEU A 146 -0.43 12.08 -7.31
CA LEU A 146 -1.71 12.77 -7.08
C LEU A 146 -2.92 11.84 -7.18
N ASP A 147 -2.83 10.81 -8.02
CA ASP A 147 -3.90 9.84 -8.24
C ASP A 147 -3.72 8.57 -7.37
N ASP A 148 -2.64 8.46 -6.57
CA ASP A 148 -2.43 7.31 -5.69
C ASP A 148 -3.41 7.35 -4.50
N HIS A 149 -3.83 6.18 -4.04
CA HIS A 149 -4.66 6.07 -2.85
C HIS A 149 -3.90 6.45 -1.58
N ALA A 150 -4.48 7.36 -0.79
CA ALA A 150 -4.09 7.62 0.58
C ALA A 150 -5.04 6.87 1.54
N GLY A 151 -4.65 6.62 2.79
CA GLY A 151 -5.51 5.90 3.71
C GLY A 151 -4.90 5.48 5.03
N PHE A 152 -5.73 4.80 5.81
CA PHE A 152 -5.37 4.13 7.06
C PHE A 152 -5.78 2.65 6.97
N TRP A 153 -4.97 1.78 7.57
CA TRP A 153 -5.28 0.36 7.66
C TRP A 153 -5.27 -0.09 9.10
N PHE A 154 -6.16 -1.03 9.39
CA PHE A 154 -6.47 -1.46 10.72
C PHE A 154 -6.41 -2.98 10.83
N MET A 155 -6.06 -3.49 12.01
CA MET A 155 -6.07 -4.92 12.33
C MET A 155 -7.49 -5.49 12.40
N VAL A 156 -8.47 -4.62 12.62
CA VAL A 156 -9.87 -4.99 12.83
C VAL A 156 -10.77 -4.21 11.88
N ASP A 157 -11.99 -4.69 11.70
CA ASP A 157 -12.99 -4.14 10.77
C ASP A 157 -14.25 -3.62 11.50
N HIS A 158 -14.35 -3.76 12.83
CA HIS A 158 -15.50 -3.28 13.61
C HIS A 158 -15.39 -1.82 14.07
N LEU A 159 -14.38 -1.06 13.61
CA LEU A 159 -14.08 0.26 14.16
C LEU A 159 -15.18 1.29 13.93
N GLU A 160 -15.80 1.30 12.73
CA GLU A 160 -16.92 2.18 12.44
C GLU A 160 -18.09 1.92 13.40
N SER A 161 -18.46 0.64 13.57
CA SER A 161 -19.53 0.25 14.51
C SER A 161 -19.16 0.54 15.98
N LEU A 162 -17.88 0.45 16.34
CA LEU A 162 -17.42 0.71 17.70
C LEU A 162 -17.57 2.20 18.08
N VAL A 163 -17.17 3.12 17.21
CA VAL A 163 -17.34 4.56 17.49
C VAL A 163 -18.81 4.99 17.38
N ASP A 164 -19.59 4.30 16.56
CA ASP A 164 -21.01 4.56 16.35
C ASP A 164 -21.81 4.43 17.65
N LYS A 165 -21.44 3.47 18.51
CA LYS A 165 -22.00 3.24 19.84
C LYS A 165 -21.93 4.43 20.78
N TYR A 166 -20.99 5.34 20.54
CA TYR A 166 -20.74 6.49 21.40
C TYR A 166 -21.09 7.81 20.69
N ASP A 167 -22.06 7.78 19.77
CA ASP A 167 -22.54 8.92 18.98
C ASP A 167 -21.46 9.62 18.15
N ARG A 168 -20.48 8.84 17.66
CA ARG A 168 -19.40 9.32 16.81
C ARG A 168 -19.33 8.60 15.48
N THR A 169 -18.58 9.20 14.55
CA THR A 169 -18.22 8.62 13.26
C THR A 169 -16.72 8.76 13.04
N LEU A 170 -16.12 7.78 12.38
CA LEU A 170 -14.74 7.90 11.92
C LEU A 170 -14.71 8.77 10.68
N GLN A 171 -14.03 9.90 10.78
CA GLN A 171 -13.86 10.84 9.69
C GLN A 171 -12.40 10.85 9.26
N VAL A 172 -12.17 10.68 7.96
CA VAL A 172 -10.85 10.86 7.36
C VAL A 172 -10.83 12.16 6.59
N LYS A 173 -9.78 12.97 6.82
CA LYS A 173 -9.61 14.28 6.19
C LYS A 173 -8.22 14.39 5.59
N VAL A 174 -8.10 15.11 4.49
CA VAL A 174 -6.83 15.48 3.87
C VAL A 174 -6.76 16.99 3.88
N LEU A 175 -5.96 17.55 4.80
CA LEU A 175 -5.86 18.99 4.98
C LEU A 175 -4.66 19.57 4.26
N HIS A 176 -4.89 20.61 3.48
CA HIS A 176 -3.83 21.40 2.84
C HIS A 176 -3.05 22.20 3.91
N THR A 177 -1.74 21.96 4.05
CA THR A 177 -0.95 22.58 5.13
C THR A 177 -0.31 23.93 4.77
N ARG A 178 -0.13 24.20 3.48
CA ARG A 178 0.48 25.45 2.98
C ARG A 178 -0.32 26.11 1.85
N PRO A 179 -1.60 26.45 2.08
CA PRO A 179 -2.44 26.95 1.00
C PRO A 179 -1.93 28.32 0.53
N ALA A 180 -2.22 28.70 -0.72
CA ALA A 180 -1.73 29.96 -1.31
C ALA A 180 -2.13 31.18 -0.45
N ALA A 181 -1.30 32.22 -0.41
CA ALA A 181 -1.61 33.41 0.37
C ALA A 181 -2.97 34.02 -0.05
N GLY A 182 -3.87 34.27 0.91
CA GLY A 182 -5.22 34.79 0.66
C GLY A 182 -6.30 33.75 0.32
N SER A 183 -5.97 32.45 0.33
CA SER A 183 -6.92 31.34 0.09
C SER A 183 -7.79 30.98 1.30
N ILE A 184 -7.41 31.44 2.51
CA ILE A 184 -8.21 31.21 3.72
C ILE A 184 -9.13 32.43 3.89
N GLU A 185 -10.44 32.22 3.77
CA GLU A 185 -11.41 33.23 4.16
C GLU A 185 -11.27 33.51 5.67
N PRO A 186 -11.17 34.79 6.10
CA PRO A 186 -10.85 35.15 7.48
C PRO A 186 -11.89 34.70 8.52
N ASP A 187 -13.09 34.27 8.11
CA ASP A 187 -14.22 33.98 8.99
C ASP A 187 -14.75 32.53 8.92
N ALA A 188 -14.05 31.61 8.24
CA ALA A 188 -14.46 30.20 8.19
C ALA A 188 -14.06 29.47 9.50
N VAL A 189 -14.89 29.62 10.54
CA VAL A 189 -14.74 28.85 11.79
C VAL A 189 -14.97 27.37 11.49
N HIS A 190 -14.04 26.49 11.89
CA HIS A 190 -14.23 25.04 11.78
C HIS A 190 -15.30 24.56 12.76
N HIS A 191 -16.30 23.85 12.25
CA HIS A 191 -17.37 23.22 13.04
C HIS A 191 -17.10 21.73 13.19
N ALA A 192 -17.21 21.19 14.40
CA ALA A 192 -16.89 19.79 14.68
C ALA A 192 -17.88 18.86 13.98
N GLY A 193 -17.38 17.90 13.18
CA GLY A 193 -18.20 17.04 12.31
C GLY A 193 -18.57 17.68 10.97
N GLY A 194 -18.19 18.94 10.73
CA GLY A 194 -18.29 19.61 9.44
C GLY A 194 -17.07 19.39 8.53
N LEU A 195 -17.18 19.86 7.29
CA LEU A 195 -16.07 19.95 6.35
C LEU A 195 -15.12 21.08 6.79
N HIS A 196 -13.83 20.79 6.90
CA HIS A 196 -12.84 21.81 7.23
C HIS A 196 -12.48 22.62 5.98
N VAL A 197 -12.22 23.93 6.10
CA VAL A 197 -11.95 24.81 4.93
C VAL A 197 -10.72 24.39 4.11
N LEU A 198 -9.76 23.75 4.76
CA LEU A 198 -8.56 23.19 4.14
C LEU A 198 -8.72 21.73 3.68
N ASP A 199 -9.90 21.13 3.87
CA ASP A 199 -10.16 19.74 3.52
C ASP A 199 -10.35 19.58 2.02
N VAL A 200 -9.43 18.87 1.39
CA VAL A 200 -9.46 18.54 -0.05
C VAL A 200 -9.95 17.12 -0.30
N THR A 201 -10.50 16.44 0.71
CA THR A 201 -11.06 15.10 0.57
C THR A 201 -12.27 15.12 -0.36
N THR A 202 -12.27 14.25 -1.38
CA THR A 202 -13.37 14.13 -2.34
C THR A 202 -14.22 12.90 -2.09
N SER A 203 -13.61 11.79 -1.65
CA SER A 203 -14.33 10.58 -1.27
C SER A 203 -13.55 9.70 -0.30
N VAL A 204 -14.28 8.97 0.53
CA VAL A 204 -13.75 7.99 1.49
C VAL A 204 -14.45 6.66 1.26
N ALA A 205 -13.67 5.58 1.19
CA ALA A 205 -14.17 4.23 0.98
C ALA A 205 -13.57 3.25 1.99
N TRP A 206 -14.44 2.61 2.77
CA TRP A 206 -14.08 1.53 3.69
C TRP A 206 -14.19 0.18 2.99
N LYS A 207 -13.17 -0.66 3.19
CA LYS A 207 -13.13 -2.03 2.67
C LYS A 207 -12.44 -2.97 3.65
N VAL A 208 -12.77 -4.24 3.57
CA VAL A 208 -11.94 -5.32 4.15
C VAL A 208 -10.64 -5.37 3.34
N ASP A 209 -9.51 -5.41 4.03
CA ASP A 209 -8.19 -5.41 3.38
C ASP A 209 -7.23 -6.36 4.08
N THR A 210 -7.07 -7.54 3.50
CA THR A 210 -6.25 -8.62 4.04
C THR A 210 -4.75 -8.33 4.01
N SER A 211 -4.32 -7.26 3.34
CA SER A 211 -2.90 -6.84 3.33
C SER A 211 -2.43 -6.27 4.66
N ALA A 212 -3.34 -6.06 5.62
CA ALA A 212 -3.04 -5.67 6.99
C ALA A 212 -3.19 -6.82 8.01
N TRP A 213 -3.42 -8.06 7.55
CA TRP A 213 -3.45 -9.24 8.41
C TRP A 213 -2.07 -9.58 8.97
N PHE A 214 -2.04 -10.04 10.22
CA PHE A 214 -0.86 -10.73 10.71
C PHE A 214 -0.77 -12.14 10.11
N LEU A 215 0.42 -12.72 10.18
CA LEU A 215 0.65 -14.10 9.75
C LEU A 215 -0.27 -15.09 10.47
N ALA A 216 -0.58 -14.86 11.75
CA ALA A 216 -1.49 -15.70 12.51
C ALA A 216 -2.93 -15.66 11.97
N ASP A 217 -3.42 -14.47 11.58
CA ASP A 217 -4.74 -14.29 11.00
C ASP A 217 -4.82 -14.95 9.61
N GLN A 218 -3.78 -14.80 8.79
CA GLN A 218 -3.65 -15.50 7.51
C GLN A 218 -3.73 -17.02 7.68
N GLN A 219 -2.96 -17.58 8.61
CA GLN A 219 -2.96 -19.03 8.88
C GLN A 219 -4.30 -19.53 9.40
N LEU A 220 -4.94 -18.77 10.29
CA LEU A 220 -6.28 -19.08 10.77
C LEU A 220 -7.27 -19.11 9.61
N MET A 221 -7.18 -18.15 8.69
CA MET A 221 -8.07 -18.06 7.54
C MET A 221 -7.88 -19.18 6.53
N GLU A 222 -6.63 -19.57 6.28
CA GLU A 222 -6.32 -20.75 5.47
C GLU A 222 -6.89 -22.03 6.11
N ALA A 223 -6.77 -22.17 7.43
CA ALA A 223 -7.31 -23.31 8.17
C ALA A 223 -8.85 -23.34 8.15
N VAL A 224 -9.52 -22.20 8.29
CA VAL A 224 -10.99 -22.11 8.21
C VAL A 224 -11.47 -22.39 6.78
N ALA A 225 -10.82 -21.84 5.76
CA ALA A 225 -11.17 -22.11 4.36
C ALA A 225 -11.00 -23.61 4.01
N ALA A 226 -10.05 -24.29 4.64
CA ALA A 226 -9.85 -25.73 4.49
C ALA A 226 -10.84 -26.58 5.32
N ALA A 227 -11.61 -26.00 6.25
CA ALA A 227 -12.51 -26.72 7.14
C ALA A 227 -13.90 -26.91 6.50
N PRO A 228 -14.29 -28.14 6.11
CA PRO A 228 -15.54 -28.40 5.39
C PRO A 228 -16.82 -28.19 6.21
N CYS A 229 -16.70 -28.02 7.53
CA CYS A 229 -17.82 -27.81 8.45
C CYS A 229 -18.16 -26.34 8.69
N ILE A 230 -17.28 -25.40 8.31
CA ILE A 230 -17.53 -23.96 8.46
C ILE A 230 -18.12 -23.47 7.14
N GLY A 231 -19.45 -23.32 7.12
CA GLY A 231 -20.17 -22.82 5.97
C GLY A 231 -20.07 -21.30 5.87
N GLY A 232 -19.52 -20.80 4.77
CA GLY A 232 -19.38 -19.37 4.48
C GLY A 232 -17.96 -18.85 4.69
N THR A 233 -17.66 -17.68 4.11
CA THR A 233 -16.41 -16.97 4.38
C THR A 233 -16.46 -16.46 5.82
N PRO A 234 -15.57 -16.89 6.73
CA PRO A 234 -15.56 -16.35 8.08
C PRO A 234 -15.29 -14.85 8.03
N ALA A 235 -16.08 -14.07 8.76
CA ALA A 235 -15.78 -12.67 8.99
C ALA A 235 -14.66 -12.64 10.04
N VAL A 236 -13.42 -12.49 9.60
CA VAL A 236 -12.33 -12.08 10.50
C VAL A 236 -11.39 -11.14 9.76
N GLY A 237 -11.45 -9.89 10.18
CA GLY A 237 -10.26 -9.09 10.42
C GLY A 237 -9.81 -8.19 9.28
N SER A 238 -9.18 -7.11 9.72
CA SER A 238 -8.65 -5.96 9.00
C SER A 238 -9.57 -5.18 8.07
N SER A 239 -9.50 -3.86 8.21
CA SER A 239 -10.13 -2.93 7.32
C SER A 239 -9.11 -1.91 6.82
N ALA A 240 -9.42 -1.31 5.69
CA ALA A 240 -8.75 -0.15 5.17
C ALA A 240 -9.77 0.93 4.89
N VAL A 241 -9.39 2.16 5.18
CA VAL A 241 -10.07 3.34 4.65
C VAL A 241 -9.18 3.95 3.59
N SER A 242 -9.66 3.94 2.35
CA SER A 242 -9.01 4.59 1.21
C SER A 242 -9.65 5.95 0.98
N VAL A 243 -8.81 6.93 0.67
CA VAL A 243 -9.18 8.33 0.48
C VAL A 243 -8.77 8.77 -0.90
N THR A 244 -9.68 9.46 -1.57
CA THR A 244 -9.39 10.26 -2.76
C THR A 244 -9.49 11.73 -2.37
N ALA A 245 -8.54 12.53 -2.85
CA ALA A 245 -8.45 13.96 -2.57
C ALA A 245 -8.02 14.70 -3.84
N ASP A 246 -8.41 15.97 -3.96
CA ASP A 246 -7.96 16.83 -5.07
C ASP A 246 -6.59 17.42 -4.72
N LEU A 247 -5.54 16.65 -5.00
CA LEU A 247 -4.17 16.97 -4.63
C LEU A 247 -3.50 17.86 -5.67
N GLU A 248 -2.93 18.98 -5.22
CA GLU A 248 -2.04 19.82 -6.02
C GLU A 248 -0.62 19.24 -6.09
N PRO A 249 0.09 19.38 -7.22
CA PRO A 249 1.48 18.94 -7.33
C PRO A 249 2.42 19.70 -6.39
N ARG A 250 3.47 19.02 -5.91
CA ARG A 250 4.58 19.61 -5.13
C ARG A 250 4.15 20.37 -3.87
N THR A 251 3.16 19.85 -3.18
CA THR A 251 2.50 20.49 -2.04
C THR A 251 2.44 19.57 -0.83
N GLU A 252 2.21 20.11 0.36
CA GLU A 252 2.23 19.37 1.62
C GLU A 252 0.83 19.26 2.24
N TYR A 253 0.48 18.07 2.72
CA TYR A 253 -0.84 17.74 3.27
C TYR A 253 -0.72 16.96 4.58
N ASP A 254 -1.76 17.05 5.40
CA ASP A 254 -1.97 16.18 6.54
C ASP A 254 -3.16 15.24 6.27
N LEU A 255 -2.90 13.93 6.30
CA LEU A 255 -3.92 12.90 6.37
C LEU A 255 -4.29 12.69 7.84
N LEU A 256 -5.56 12.88 8.19
CA LEU A 256 -6.06 12.83 9.56
C LEU A 256 -7.16 11.78 9.70
N LEU A 257 -7.10 11.00 10.77
CA LEU A 257 -8.17 10.15 11.25
C LEU A 257 -8.73 10.74 12.53
N ASN A 258 -10.01 11.10 12.52
CA ASN A 258 -10.71 11.70 13.65
C ASN A 258 -11.93 10.86 14.04
N ALA A 259 -12.31 10.90 15.32
CA ALA A 259 -13.66 10.58 15.75
C ALA A 259 -14.47 11.88 15.90
N ALA A 260 -15.34 12.13 14.94
CA ALA A 260 -16.22 13.30 14.91
C ALA A 260 -17.58 12.99 15.54
N PRO A 261 -18.27 13.98 16.13
CA PRO A 261 -19.66 13.76 16.55
C PRO A 261 -20.56 13.52 15.32
N LYS A 262 -21.58 12.67 15.45
CA LYS A 262 -22.59 12.47 14.38
C LYS A 262 -23.43 13.72 14.12
N ILE A 263 -23.65 14.51 15.17
CA ILE A 263 -24.36 15.78 15.12
C ILE A 263 -23.31 16.89 15.21
N VAL A 264 -23.31 17.78 14.21
CA VAL A 264 -22.36 18.90 14.14
C VAL A 264 -22.37 19.71 15.45
N ASP A 265 -21.18 20.01 15.96
CA ASP A 265 -20.94 20.75 17.20
C ASP A 265 -21.53 20.13 18.49
N ALA A 266 -22.08 18.91 18.46
CA ALA A 266 -22.56 18.26 19.68
C ALA A 266 -21.44 18.02 20.70
N PHE A 267 -20.24 17.65 20.19
CA PHE A 267 -19.03 17.47 20.98
C PHE A 267 -17.79 17.84 20.13
N PRO A 268 -16.63 18.13 20.75
CA PRO A 268 -15.39 18.31 20.00
C PRO A 268 -15.00 17.07 19.19
N GLU A 269 -14.34 17.28 18.05
CA GLU A 269 -13.65 16.22 17.31
C GLU A 269 -12.45 15.71 18.12
N VAL A 270 -12.20 14.40 18.05
CA VAL A 270 -11.07 13.75 18.73
C VAL A 270 -10.09 13.23 17.68
N PRO A 271 -8.86 13.76 17.59
CA PRO A 271 -7.86 13.25 16.66
C PRO A 271 -7.34 11.89 17.13
N ILE A 272 -7.34 10.90 16.25
CA ILE A 272 -6.87 9.54 16.51
C ILE A 272 -5.47 9.35 15.94
N ALA A 273 -5.27 9.71 14.68
CA ALA A 273 -3.99 9.58 13.99
C ALA A 273 -3.79 10.70 12.98
N ARG A 274 -2.52 11.03 12.71
CA ARG A 274 -2.10 12.01 11.71
C ARG A 274 -0.89 11.47 10.97
N SER A 275 -0.90 11.62 9.65
CA SER A 275 0.24 11.38 8.78
C SER A 275 0.47 12.59 7.90
N HIS A 276 1.70 13.12 7.89
CA HIS A 276 2.07 14.23 7.03
C HIS A 276 2.71 13.70 5.75
N PHE A 277 2.41 14.29 4.59
CA PHE A 277 3.01 13.85 3.33
C PHE A 277 3.16 14.98 2.32
N ARG A 278 4.04 14.73 1.34
CA ARG A 278 4.26 15.61 0.19
C ARG A 278 3.72 14.96 -1.07
N THR A 279 3.21 15.77 -1.99
CA THR A 279 2.73 15.29 -3.29
C THR A 279 3.82 15.39 -4.36
N SER A 280 3.80 14.41 -5.25
CA SER A 280 4.60 14.35 -6.45
C SER A 280 4.24 15.50 -7.39
N ARG A 281 5.14 15.82 -8.30
CA ARG A 281 4.84 16.63 -9.48
C ARG A 281 4.00 15.88 -10.51
N TYR A 282 3.99 14.55 -10.44
CA TYR A 282 3.31 13.68 -11.40
C TYR A 282 2.00 13.19 -10.79
N ARG A 283 0.98 13.08 -11.64
CA ARG A 283 -0.30 12.48 -11.27
C ARG A 283 -0.20 10.99 -11.00
N ASN A 284 0.60 10.29 -11.79
CA ASN A 284 0.73 8.83 -11.76
C ASN A 284 2.03 8.39 -12.47
N PRO A 285 2.41 7.10 -12.40
CA PRO A 285 3.61 6.58 -13.04
C PRO A 285 3.65 6.77 -14.56
N THR A 286 2.50 6.84 -15.24
CA THR A 286 2.45 7.11 -16.70
C THR A 286 2.95 8.51 -17.03
N GLU A 287 2.64 9.51 -16.21
CA GLU A 287 3.14 10.87 -16.42
C GLU A 287 4.64 10.97 -16.13
N MET A 288 5.14 10.25 -15.11
CA MET A 288 6.58 10.14 -14.84
C MET A 288 7.33 9.50 -16.02
N LEU A 289 6.81 8.42 -16.63
CA LEU A 289 7.40 7.82 -17.83
C LEU A 289 7.48 8.82 -18.99
N ARG A 290 6.42 9.59 -19.20
CA ARG A 290 6.39 10.62 -20.24
C ARG A 290 7.49 11.66 -20.02
N ALA A 291 7.69 12.09 -18.78
CA ALA A 291 8.76 13.03 -18.43
C ALA A 291 10.16 12.46 -18.64
N LEU A 292 10.35 11.15 -18.42
CA LEU A 292 11.59 10.43 -18.75
C LEU A 292 11.85 10.26 -20.26
N GLY A 293 10.93 10.71 -21.11
CA GLY A 293 11.02 10.59 -22.57
C GLY A 293 10.32 9.36 -23.16
N PHE A 294 9.62 8.57 -22.34
CA PHE A 294 8.85 7.41 -22.78
C PHE A 294 7.40 7.82 -23.04
N ALA A 295 7.13 8.43 -24.19
CA ALA A 295 5.81 8.88 -24.60
C ALA A 295 5.28 8.13 -25.83
N THR A 296 3.96 8.06 -25.98
CA THR A 296 3.33 7.59 -27.21
C THR A 296 3.65 8.54 -28.39
N PRO A 297 3.87 8.00 -29.60
CA PRO A 297 4.81 8.52 -30.58
C PRO A 297 4.20 9.60 -31.49
N VAL A 298 3.80 10.75 -30.92
CA VAL A 298 3.50 11.94 -31.72
C VAL A 298 4.77 12.79 -31.83
N GLY A 299 5.83 12.21 -32.41
CA GLY A 299 7.12 12.86 -32.62
C GLY A 299 8.33 11.96 -32.34
N LEU A 300 9.44 12.20 -33.04
CA LEU A 300 10.75 11.65 -32.70
C LEU A 300 11.34 12.51 -31.57
N SER A 301 11.14 12.10 -30.32
CA SER A 301 11.91 12.62 -29.19
C SER A 301 12.86 11.51 -28.72
N PRO A 302 14.01 11.32 -29.41
CA PRO A 302 14.95 10.29 -29.01
C PRO A 302 15.49 10.56 -27.60
N PRO A 303 15.90 9.52 -26.86
CA PRO A 303 16.72 9.69 -25.67
C PRO A 303 17.96 10.53 -25.96
N THR A 304 18.54 11.07 -24.90
CA THR A 304 19.84 11.73 -24.95
C THR A 304 20.95 10.69 -25.20
N ASP A 305 22.04 11.06 -25.86
CA ASP A 305 23.17 10.13 -26.10
C ASP A 305 24.43 10.57 -25.34
N ALA A 306 25.16 9.60 -24.80
CA ALA A 306 26.46 9.80 -24.17
C ALA A 306 27.48 8.78 -24.70
N LEU A 307 28.70 9.24 -25.00
CA LEU A 307 29.81 8.37 -25.35
C LEU A 307 30.53 7.91 -24.09
N VAL A 308 30.85 6.62 -24.02
CA VAL A 308 31.58 6.03 -22.89
C VAL A 308 32.86 5.35 -23.35
N ILE A 309 33.86 5.34 -22.48
CA ILE A 309 35.18 4.75 -22.77
C ILE A 309 35.26 3.27 -22.39
N ALA A 310 34.33 2.79 -21.57
CA ALA A 310 34.27 1.41 -21.10
C ALA A 310 32.81 0.99 -20.82
N SER A 311 32.62 -0.30 -20.55
CA SER A 311 31.32 -0.86 -20.16
C SER A 311 31.33 -1.31 -18.69
N LEU A 312 30.17 -1.22 -18.04
CA LEU A 312 29.96 -1.83 -16.74
C LEU A 312 29.62 -3.31 -16.91
N ALA A 313 30.25 -4.18 -16.11
CA ALA A 313 29.88 -5.58 -16.06
C ALA A 313 28.49 -5.76 -15.43
N ALA A 314 27.67 -6.62 -16.04
CA ALA A 314 26.43 -7.09 -15.42
C ALA A 314 26.74 -7.74 -14.05
N GLY A 315 25.86 -7.55 -13.08
CA GLY A 315 26.08 -7.97 -11.71
C GLY A 315 24.91 -7.58 -10.81
N PRO A 316 25.00 -7.88 -9.49
CA PRO A 316 23.97 -7.49 -8.54
C PRO A 316 23.82 -5.97 -8.49
N LEU A 317 22.60 -5.51 -8.17
CA LEU A 317 22.30 -4.11 -7.95
C LEU A 317 23.15 -3.56 -6.80
N ALA A 318 23.91 -2.50 -7.06
CA ALA A 318 24.58 -1.69 -6.06
C ALA A 318 23.77 -0.43 -5.77
N ILE A 319 23.59 -0.08 -4.50
CA ILE A 319 22.77 1.07 -4.08
C ILE A 319 23.61 2.02 -3.25
N GLY A 320 23.69 3.27 -3.68
CA GLY A 320 24.34 4.36 -2.96
C GLY A 320 24.98 5.35 -3.93
N ASP A 321 25.22 6.57 -3.41
CA ASP A 321 25.75 7.66 -4.24
C ASP A 321 27.22 7.39 -4.62
N THR A 322 28.02 6.86 -3.69
CA THR A 322 29.40 6.43 -3.93
C THR A 322 29.49 5.37 -5.03
N GLU A 323 28.57 4.41 -5.03
CA GLU A 323 28.51 3.33 -6.02
C GLU A 323 28.13 3.88 -7.40
N LEU A 324 27.22 4.85 -7.47
CA LEU A 324 26.86 5.53 -8.71
C LEU A 324 28.02 6.34 -9.26
N ASP A 325 28.71 7.10 -8.41
CA ASP A 325 29.87 7.91 -8.81
C ASP A 325 30.98 7.00 -9.36
N ALA A 326 31.31 5.90 -8.66
CA ALA A 326 32.29 4.93 -9.13
C ALA A 326 31.90 4.29 -10.47
N ALA A 327 30.61 4.06 -10.71
CA ALA A 327 30.10 3.55 -11.97
C ALA A 327 30.23 4.58 -13.10
N LEU A 328 29.94 5.85 -12.83
CA LEU A 328 30.12 6.96 -13.78
C LEU A 328 31.61 7.17 -14.11
N THR A 329 32.50 7.13 -13.13
CA THR A 329 33.96 7.17 -13.35
C THR A 329 34.42 6.00 -14.23
N THR A 330 33.90 4.80 -13.98
CA THR A 330 34.24 3.61 -14.79
C THR A 330 33.79 3.77 -16.25
N LEU A 331 32.62 4.38 -16.48
CA LEU A 331 32.11 4.69 -17.83
C LEU A 331 32.87 5.85 -18.51
N GLY A 332 33.71 6.58 -17.76
CA GLY A 332 34.37 7.80 -18.24
C GLY A 332 33.43 8.99 -18.36
N LEU A 333 32.37 9.01 -17.56
CA LEU A 333 31.33 10.04 -17.55
C LEU A 333 31.47 11.02 -16.38
N ASP A 334 32.50 10.87 -15.55
CA ASP A 334 32.75 11.70 -14.37
C ASP A 334 33.59 12.95 -14.75
N PRO A 335 33.15 14.18 -14.44
CA PRO A 335 31.91 14.54 -13.75
C PRO A 335 30.67 14.46 -14.65
N TRP A 336 29.61 13.79 -14.18
CA TRP A 336 28.33 13.77 -14.88
C TRP A 336 27.41 14.85 -14.30
N PRO A 337 26.91 15.79 -15.11
CA PRO A 337 26.10 16.89 -14.61
C PRO A 337 24.74 16.41 -14.09
N LEU A 338 24.23 17.12 -13.08
CA LEU A 338 22.85 16.98 -12.64
C LEU A 338 21.91 17.54 -13.72
N PRO A 339 20.98 16.73 -14.26
CA PRO A 339 20.13 17.20 -15.33
C PRO A 339 19.10 18.23 -14.82
N PRO A 340 18.75 19.25 -15.64
CA PRO A 340 17.75 20.25 -15.26
C PRO A 340 16.31 19.72 -15.29
N ALA A 341 16.08 18.58 -15.94
CA ALA A 341 14.80 17.91 -16.08
C ALA A 341 15.00 16.39 -16.16
N PRO A 342 13.96 15.59 -15.87
CA PRO A 342 14.00 14.14 -16.08
C PRO A 342 14.39 13.80 -17.51
N ARG A 343 15.28 12.81 -17.68
CA ARG A 343 15.74 12.34 -18.98
C ARG A 343 16.16 10.88 -18.94
N THR A 344 16.20 10.30 -20.12
CA THR A 344 16.84 9.00 -20.37
C THR A 344 18.03 9.23 -21.29
N THR A 345 19.19 8.70 -20.90
CA THR A 345 20.43 8.80 -21.65
C THR A 345 20.92 7.41 -22.06
N VAL A 346 21.13 7.19 -23.36
CA VAL A 346 21.70 5.95 -23.88
C VAL A 346 23.21 6.05 -23.88
N LEU A 347 23.86 5.02 -23.34
CA LEU A 347 25.30 4.95 -23.19
C LEU A 347 25.90 4.16 -24.37
N TRP A 348 26.67 4.84 -25.19
CA TRP A 348 27.19 4.36 -26.45
C TRP A 348 28.69 4.12 -26.40
N GLN A 349 29.12 3.01 -26.98
CA GLN A 349 30.53 2.74 -27.23
C GLN A 349 30.81 2.82 -28.73
N GLU A 350 31.88 3.54 -29.07
CA GLU A 350 32.32 3.72 -30.45
C GLU A 350 32.71 2.39 -31.11
N PRO A 351 32.53 2.26 -32.44
CA PRO A 351 33.06 1.13 -33.18
C PRO A 351 34.59 1.07 -33.09
N THR A 352 35.17 -0.12 -32.86
CA THR A 352 36.63 -0.28 -32.74
C THR A 352 37.36 -0.20 -34.09
N ALA A 353 36.63 -0.28 -35.20
CA ALA A 353 37.14 -0.13 -36.55
C ALA A 353 36.08 0.50 -37.48
N PRO A 354 36.51 1.19 -38.55
CA PRO A 354 35.59 1.73 -39.55
C PRO A 354 34.67 0.64 -40.13
N GLY A 355 33.38 0.93 -40.23
CA GLY A 355 32.37 0.02 -40.78
C GLY A 355 31.81 -1.01 -39.78
N GLN A 356 32.26 -1.02 -38.53
CA GLN A 356 31.60 -1.79 -37.47
C GLN A 356 30.39 -1.04 -36.89
N PRO A 357 29.37 -1.75 -36.38
CA PRO A 357 28.20 -1.12 -35.77
C PRO A 357 28.56 -0.49 -34.42
N TRP A 358 27.83 0.58 -34.08
CA TRP A 358 27.81 1.16 -32.74
C TRP A 358 27.25 0.16 -31.72
N ARG A 359 27.64 0.34 -30.46
CA ARG A 359 27.22 -0.54 -29.37
C ARG A 359 26.51 0.24 -28.27
N VAL A 360 25.35 -0.23 -27.85
CA VAL A 360 24.71 0.23 -26.62
C VAL A 360 25.26 -0.61 -25.46
N VAL A 361 25.87 0.04 -24.48
CA VAL A 361 26.44 -0.61 -23.30
C VAL A 361 25.65 -0.36 -22.02
N GLY A 362 24.66 0.54 -22.07
CA GLY A 362 23.76 0.79 -20.97
C GLY A 362 22.79 1.94 -21.23
N VAL A 363 21.94 2.20 -20.25
CA VAL A 363 21.00 3.31 -20.22
C VAL A 363 21.04 3.91 -18.82
N LEU A 364 21.21 5.22 -18.75
CA LEU A 364 21.09 6.01 -17.53
C LEU A 364 19.70 6.64 -17.51
N VAL A 365 18.90 6.29 -16.51
CA VAL A 365 17.59 6.89 -16.23
C VAL A 365 17.79 7.92 -15.13
N GLU A 366 17.43 9.17 -15.39
CA GLU A 366 17.55 10.28 -14.46
C GLU A 366 16.18 10.93 -14.27
N ALA A 367 15.59 10.75 -13.10
CA ALA A 367 14.35 11.38 -12.70
C ALA A 367 14.63 12.45 -11.64
N ASP A 368 13.65 13.32 -11.41
CA ASP A 368 13.66 14.28 -10.32
C ASP A 368 12.93 13.76 -9.06
N GLU A 369 12.24 12.64 -9.19
CA GLU A 369 11.62 11.90 -8.10
C GLU A 369 11.97 10.41 -8.22
N PRO A 370 11.91 9.62 -7.12
CA PRO A 370 12.35 8.23 -7.15
C PRO A 370 11.54 7.37 -8.14
N VAL A 371 12.24 6.70 -9.07
CA VAL A 371 11.66 5.71 -10.00
C VAL A 371 11.51 4.33 -9.36
N TRP A 372 12.02 4.19 -8.13
CA TRP A 372 11.74 3.09 -7.24
C TRP A 372 11.16 3.61 -5.93
N ARG A 373 10.04 3.02 -5.52
CA ARG A 373 9.33 3.37 -4.30
C ARG A 373 9.09 2.10 -3.52
N ALA A 374 9.64 2.04 -2.31
CA ALA A 374 9.51 0.89 -1.43
C ALA A 374 8.03 0.54 -1.19
N GLY A 375 7.78 -0.74 -0.95
CA GLY A 375 6.48 -1.22 -0.49
C GLY A 375 6.19 -0.74 0.92
N LEU A 376 4.91 -0.62 1.25
CA LEU A 376 4.46 -0.17 2.56
C LEU A 376 4.56 -1.29 3.59
N ARG A 377 5.41 -1.11 4.62
CA ARG A 377 5.52 -2.05 5.74
C ARG A 377 4.51 -1.68 6.82
N THR A 378 3.91 -2.68 7.47
CA THR A 378 3.06 -2.50 8.66
C THR A 378 3.86 -2.43 9.96
N GLY A 379 5.17 -2.71 9.91
CA GLY A 379 6.04 -2.71 11.09
C GLY A 379 5.90 -3.96 11.95
N ALA A 380 5.22 -5.00 11.44
CA ALA A 380 5.10 -6.27 12.14
C ALA A 380 6.46 -6.98 12.20
N LEU A 381 6.74 -7.63 13.34
CA LEU A 381 7.95 -8.44 13.50
C LEU A 381 7.93 -9.59 12.47
N ASN A 382 9.00 -9.70 11.68
CA ASN A 382 9.16 -10.68 10.60
C ASN A 382 8.14 -10.54 9.45
N GLU A 383 7.59 -9.35 9.23
CA GLU A 383 6.78 -9.07 8.05
C GLU A 383 7.58 -9.37 6.76
N PRO A 384 7.05 -10.14 5.81
CA PRO A 384 7.69 -10.30 4.51
C PRO A 384 7.82 -8.94 3.82
N LEU A 385 8.88 -8.73 3.05
CA LEU A 385 9.07 -7.46 2.35
C LEU A 385 7.88 -7.22 1.41
N PRO A 386 7.09 -6.14 1.59
CA PRO A 386 5.97 -5.84 0.73
C PRO A 386 6.48 -5.55 -0.70
N PRO A 387 5.69 -5.88 -1.74
CA PRO A 387 6.06 -5.54 -3.10
C PRO A 387 6.26 -4.02 -3.23
N PRO A 388 7.25 -3.56 -4.01
CA PRO A 388 7.46 -2.14 -4.25
C PRO A 388 6.19 -1.46 -4.78
N ARG A 389 5.93 -0.23 -4.30
CA ARG A 389 4.86 0.61 -4.84
C ARG A 389 5.14 0.98 -6.29
N LEU A 390 6.41 1.20 -6.62
CA LEU A 390 6.88 1.45 -7.97
C LEU A 390 8.27 0.83 -8.15
N GLU A 391 8.48 0.12 -9.25
CA GLU A 391 9.82 -0.27 -9.70
C GLU A 391 9.87 -0.45 -11.22
N VAL A 392 11.07 -0.41 -11.79
CA VAL A 392 11.29 -0.79 -13.20
C VAL A 392 11.20 -2.30 -13.32
N MET A 393 10.08 -2.80 -13.86
CA MET A 393 9.88 -4.23 -14.12
C MET A 393 10.80 -4.73 -15.22
N SER A 394 10.92 -3.96 -16.29
CA SER A 394 11.77 -4.30 -17.42
C SER A 394 12.17 -3.05 -18.20
N LEU A 395 13.44 -2.98 -18.59
CA LEU A 395 13.94 -2.09 -19.62
C LEU A 395 14.49 -2.96 -20.76
N GLN A 396 14.00 -2.78 -21.98
CA GLN A 396 14.36 -3.67 -23.09
C GLN A 396 14.49 -2.92 -24.40
N LEU A 397 15.54 -3.26 -25.16
CA LEU A 397 15.74 -2.73 -26.50
C LEU A 397 15.11 -3.66 -27.55
N TYR A 398 14.38 -3.08 -28.48
CA TYR A 398 13.78 -3.75 -29.62
C TYR A 398 14.35 -3.18 -30.92
N ARG A 399 14.41 -4.04 -31.95
CA ARG A 399 14.61 -3.61 -33.33
C ARG A 399 13.33 -3.80 -34.12
N SER A 400 13.02 -2.82 -34.94
CA SER A 400 11.95 -2.87 -35.92
C SER A 400 12.57 -2.98 -37.32
N PHE A 401 12.18 -4.00 -38.09
CA PHE A 401 12.72 -4.26 -39.42
C PHE A 401 11.64 -4.81 -40.35
N ASP A 402 11.76 -4.50 -41.63
CA ASP A 402 10.81 -5.00 -42.63
C ASP A 402 11.23 -6.40 -43.08
N SER A 403 10.28 -7.33 -43.04
CA SER A 403 10.45 -8.71 -43.49
C SER A 403 9.48 -9.01 -44.63
N MET A 404 9.96 -9.72 -45.65
CA MET A 404 9.12 -10.15 -46.77
C MET A 404 8.35 -11.40 -46.37
N VAL A 405 7.01 -11.31 -46.31
CA VAL A 405 6.16 -12.50 -46.11
C VAL A 405 5.81 -13.06 -47.50
N PRO A 406 6.25 -14.27 -47.87
CA PRO A 406 6.23 -14.72 -49.26
C PRO A 406 4.86 -15.23 -49.77
N PHE A 407 3.84 -15.40 -48.92
CA PHE A 407 2.58 -16.08 -49.31
C PHE A 407 1.34 -15.49 -48.63
N PRO A 408 0.17 -15.44 -49.30
CA PRO A 408 -0.13 -15.76 -50.72
C PRO A 408 0.21 -14.62 -51.70
N THR A 409 0.61 -13.45 -51.22
CA THR A 409 1.14 -12.35 -52.05
C THR A 409 2.29 -11.70 -51.28
N PRO A 410 3.47 -11.51 -51.89
CA PRO A 410 4.60 -10.87 -51.22
C PRO A 410 4.21 -9.49 -50.72
N HIS A 411 4.27 -9.29 -49.41
CA HIS A 411 4.10 -7.99 -48.80
C HIS A 411 5.12 -7.81 -47.68
N LEU A 412 5.55 -6.56 -47.50
CA LEU A 412 6.43 -6.17 -46.41
C LEU A 412 5.61 -6.09 -45.12
N VAL A 413 6.07 -6.79 -44.10
CA VAL A 413 5.55 -6.67 -42.74
C VAL A 413 6.68 -6.13 -41.86
N THR A 414 6.40 -5.08 -41.12
CA THR A 414 7.32 -4.58 -40.10
C THR A 414 7.24 -5.51 -38.89
N LEU A 415 8.33 -6.22 -38.61
CA LEU A 415 8.49 -7.08 -37.45
C LEU A 415 9.24 -6.33 -36.35
N ARG A 416 8.86 -6.60 -35.10
CA ARG A 416 9.53 -6.11 -33.90
C ARG A 416 10.17 -7.28 -33.18
N ALA A 417 11.48 -7.25 -32.98
CA ALA A 417 12.22 -8.31 -32.28
C ALA A 417 13.00 -7.74 -31.08
N PRO A 418 12.97 -8.40 -29.92
CA PRO A 418 13.81 -8.02 -28.80
C PRO A 418 15.29 -8.25 -29.13
N LEU A 419 16.16 -7.34 -28.69
CA LEU A 419 17.61 -7.49 -28.78
C LEU A 419 18.19 -8.09 -27.50
N ALA A 420 18.10 -7.35 -26.39
CA ALA A 420 18.49 -7.82 -25.07
C ALA A 420 17.74 -7.04 -23.99
N PRO A 421 17.40 -7.67 -22.85
CA PRO A 421 16.96 -6.96 -21.67
C PRO A 421 18.14 -6.22 -21.03
N LEU A 422 17.84 -5.10 -20.39
CA LEU A 422 18.78 -4.37 -19.56
C LEU A 422 18.38 -4.57 -18.08
N SER A 423 19.35 -4.95 -17.26
CA SER A 423 19.19 -5.11 -15.82
C SER A 423 19.75 -3.91 -15.08
N GLU A 424 19.05 -3.46 -14.04
CA GLU A 424 19.54 -2.38 -13.20
C GLU A 424 20.80 -2.83 -12.46
N ARG A 425 21.88 -2.06 -12.64
CA ARG A 425 23.21 -2.40 -12.12
C ARG A 425 23.60 -1.52 -10.94
N VAL A 426 23.30 -0.23 -11.01
CA VAL A 426 23.60 0.74 -9.96
C VAL A 426 22.47 1.74 -9.85
N ARG A 427 22.16 2.14 -8.62
CA ARG A 427 21.18 3.19 -8.29
C ARG A 427 21.73 4.08 -7.17
N ASN A 428 21.45 5.37 -7.22
CA ASN A 428 21.77 6.27 -6.11
C ASN A 428 20.88 6.01 -4.89
N ALA A 429 21.24 6.56 -3.72
CA ALA A 429 20.49 6.31 -2.48
C ALA A 429 19.03 6.79 -2.55
N ALA A 430 18.80 7.92 -3.24
CA ALA A 430 17.47 8.50 -3.42
C ALA A 430 16.60 7.77 -4.45
N GLY A 431 17.17 6.87 -5.27
CA GLY A 431 16.45 6.18 -6.34
C GLY A 431 15.97 7.06 -7.49
N THR A 432 16.56 8.24 -7.65
CA THR A 432 16.30 9.18 -8.74
C THR A 432 17.18 8.92 -9.96
N ARG A 433 18.31 8.22 -9.79
CA ARG A 433 19.25 7.90 -10.87
C ARG A 433 19.59 6.43 -10.85
N SER A 434 19.45 5.78 -12.01
CA SER A 434 19.69 4.34 -12.18
C SER A 434 20.40 4.06 -13.49
N ILE A 435 21.44 3.22 -13.44
CA ILE A 435 22.13 2.70 -14.62
C ILE A 435 21.68 1.26 -14.87
N PHE A 436 21.16 1.02 -16.06
CA PHE A 436 20.77 -0.29 -16.57
C PHE A 436 21.77 -0.77 -17.62
N VAL A 437 22.18 -2.03 -17.54
CA VAL A 437 23.21 -2.59 -18.45
C VAL A 437 22.72 -3.92 -19.03
N PRO A 438 23.06 -4.23 -20.29
CA PRO A 438 22.83 -5.54 -20.87
C PRO A 438 23.86 -6.56 -20.33
N SER A 439 23.60 -7.86 -20.52
CA SER A 439 24.57 -8.92 -20.20
C SER A 439 25.84 -8.86 -21.06
N ALA A 440 25.75 -8.29 -22.26
CA ALA A 440 26.85 -7.95 -23.14
C ALA A 440 26.48 -6.73 -24.00
N PRO A 441 27.46 -5.92 -24.46
CA PRO A 441 27.20 -4.79 -25.35
C PRO A 441 26.31 -5.15 -26.55
N ILE A 442 25.25 -4.39 -26.77
CA ILE A 442 24.26 -4.66 -27.83
C ILE A 442 24.75 -4.02 -29.13
N LEU A 443 24.95 -4.83 -30.17
CA LEU A 443 25.33 -4.35 -31.50
C LEU A 443 24.11 -3.76 -32.22
N MET A 444 24.20 -2.49 -32.62
CA MET A 444 23.13 -1.79 -33.33
C MET A 444 23.27 -2.02 -34.85
N GLN A 445 22.78 -3.16 -35.32
CA GLN A 445 22.83 -3.52 -36.74
C GLN A 445 21.48 -4.05 -37.26
N GLY A 446 21.17 -3.70 -38.52
CA GLY A 446 20.09 -4.31 -39.30
C GLY A 446 18.66 -3.92 -38.88
N GLY A 447 18.50 -2.86 -38.09
CA GLY A 447 17.20 -2.26 -37.78
C GLY A 447 16.90 -1.06 -38.67
N ARG A 448 15.62 -0.85 -38.96
CA ARG A 448 15.14 0.41 -39.57
C ARG A 448 15.03 1.50 -38.51
N ILE A 449 14.47 1.13 -37.35
CA ILE A 449 14.31 1.92 -36.14
C ILE A 449 14.51 0.98 -34.95
N TYR A 450 15.03 1.49 -33.84
CA TYR A 450 15.11 0.78 -32.57
C TYR A 450 14.16 1.44 -31.57
N ASP A 451 13.66 0.67 -30.62
CA ASP A 451 12.76 1.17 -29.57
C ASP A 451 13.27 0.72 -28.22
N LEU A 452 13.49 1.67 -27.31
CA LEU A 452 13.74 1.39 -25.91
C LEU A 452 12.41 1.38 -25.17
N GLU A 453 12.02 0.23 -24.63
CA GLU A 453 10.77 0.05 -23.89
C GLU A 453 11.02 -0.06 -22.39
N VAL A 454 10.28 0.71 -21.59
CA VAL A 454 10.22 0.60 -20.14
C VAL A 454 8.85 0.10 -19.73
N LYS A 455 8.82 -0.82 -18.77
CA LYS A 455 7.63 -1.20 -18.03
C LYS A 455 7.87 -0.99 -16.55
N PHE A 456 6.95 -0.31 -15.91
CA PHE A 456 6.88 -0.25 -14.47
C PHE A 456 6.07 -1.42 -13.91
N ARG A 457 6.38 -1.78 -12.67
CA ARG A 457 5.53 -2.57 -11.79
C ARG A 457 5.00 -1.63 -10.71
N GLU A 458 3.70 -1.67 -10.48
CA GLU A 458 2.98 -0.84 -9.53
C GLU A 458 2.30 -1.75 -8.51
N ASN A 459 2.64 -1.60 -7.23
CA ASN A 459 2.10 -2.43 -6.14
C ASN A 459 2.16 -3.94 -6.42
N GLY A 460 3.28 -4.41 -6.99
CA GLY A 460 3.47 -5.82 -7.35
C GLY A 460 2.83 -6.27 -8.67
N SER A 461 2.04 -5.42 -9.34
CA SER A 461 1.35 -5.73 -10.60
C SER A 461 1.97 -5.02 -11.80
N PRO A 462 1.89 -5.56 -13.03
CA PRO A 462 2.31 -4.83 -14.23
C PRO A 462 1.59 -3.46 -14.31
N GLY A 463 2.36 -2.39 -14.48
CA GLY A 463 1.87 -1.02 -14.50
C GLY A 463 2.14 -0.30 -15.82
N ALA A 464 2.42 1.00 -15.73
CA ALA A 464 2.65 1.88 -16.86
C ALA A 464 3.76 1.36 -17.78
N THR A 465 3.56 1.50 -19.10
CA THR A 465 4.52 1.09 -20.13
C THR A 465 4.71 2.25 -21.10
N GLY A 466 5.96 2.46 -21.52
CA GLY A 466 6.30 3.48 -22.50
C GLY A 466 7.48 3.06 -23.37
N SER A 467 7.62 3.70 -24.52
CA SER A 467 8.70 3.43 -25.47
C SER A 467 9.30 4.73 -25.98
N ALA A 468 10.61 4.76 -26.22
CA ALA A 468 11.32 5.86 -26.84
C ALA A 468 12.05 5.36 -28.10
N PRO A 469 11.94 6.06 -29.24
CA PRO A 469 12.63 5.67 -30.46
C PRO A 469 14.13 5.93 -30.33
N LEU A 470 14.94 5.05 -30.89
CA LEU A 470 16.40 5.10 -30.88
C LEU A 470 16.95 4.86 -32.30
N CYS A 471 18.04 5.56 -32.64
CA CYS A 471 18.78 5.35 -33.87
C CYS A 471 19.81 4.23 -33.74
N ASP A 472 20.44 3.85 -34.85
CA ASP A 472 21.52 2.86 -34.89
C ASP A 472 22.88 3.41 -34.45
N ARG A 473 22.93 4.70 -34.11
CA ARG A 473 24.10 5.47 -33.66
C ARG A 473 23.64 6.69 -32.86
N PRO A 474 24.52 7.33 -32.08
CA PRO A 474 24.24 8.61 -31.44
C PRO A 474 23.77 9.65 -32.46
N LEU A 475 22.70 10.37 -32.15
CA LEU A 475 22.23 11.52 -32.93
C LEU A 475 22.83 12.82 -32.40
N PHE A 476 22.80 13.00 -31.08
CA PHE A 476 23.29 14.18 -30.39
C PHE A 476 24.07 13.74 -29.16
N VAL A 477 25.39 13.79 -29.25
CA VAL A 477 26.27 13.52 -28.10
C VAL A 477 26.26 14.76 -27.23
N LEU A 478 25.90 14.61 -25.95
CA LEU A 478 26.11 15.68 -24.99
C LEU A 478 27.61 15.90 -24.78
N GLU A 479 28.14 16.99 -25.32
CA GLU A 479 29.43 17.57 -24.90
C GLU A 479 29.19 18.43 -23.64
N GLU A 480 28.72 17.81 -22.55
CA GLU A 480 28.59 18.51 -21.26
C GLU A 480 29.89 18.31 -20.47
N GLY A 481 30.96 19.02 -20.87
CA GLY A 481 32.29 18.82 -20.28
C GLY A 481 33.44 19.71 -20.78
N GLU A 482 33.18 20.94 -21.24
CA GLU A 482 34.20 22.02 -21.27
C GLU A 482 33.93 23.08 -20.20
#